data_AF-A0A5N7PCB1-F1
#
_entry.id   AF-A0A5N7PCB1-F1
#
_cell.length_a   1.000
_cell.length_b   1.000
_cell.length_c   1.000
_cell.angle_alpha   90.00
_cell.angle_beta   90.00
_cell.angle_gamma   90.00
#
_symmetry.space_group_name_H-M   'P 1'
#
loop_
_entity.id
_entity.type
_entity.pdbx_description
1 polymer ?
#
loop_
_entity_poly.entity_id
_entity_poly.type
_entity_poly.pdbx_seq_one_letter_code
_entity_poly.pdbx_strand_id
1 'polypeptide(L)'
;MIRFVLRSFAVVFLAFAVIFAVLDGARSVGASQFIAKPLLSMWSRNAPETLADAETFVAHYIGAGAWNAVCVPLLEQPGWLLFGILALLFYAIGHRRERPLGRFTAR
;
A
#
# COMPACT_ATOMS: atom_id res chain seq x y z
N MET A 1 -19.74 -12.91 -3.03
CA MET A 1 -19.53 -11.72 -3.87
C MET A 1 -18.46 -10.79 -3.30
N ILE A 2 -18.56 -10.33 -2.04
CA ILE A 2 -17.54 -9.48 -1.37
C ILE A 2 -16.09 -10.02 -1.49
N ARG A 3 -15.93 -11.34 -1.45
CA ARG A 3 -14.63 -12.04 -1.59
C ARG A 3 -13.93 -11.77 -2.92
N PHE A 4 -14.71 -11.74 -4.00
CA PHE A 4 -14.21 -11.55 -5.35
C PHE A 4 -13.83 -10.09 -5.57
N VAL A 5 -14.59 -9.17 -4.96
CA VAL A 5 -14.29 -7.73 -4.94
C VAL A 5 -12.98 -7.48 -4.18
N LEU A 6 -12.83 -8.03 -2.97
CA LEU A 6 -11.60 -7.89 -2.17
C LEU A 6 -10.37 -8.46 -2.91
N ARG A 7 -10.52 -9.62 -3.57
CA ARG A 7 -9.44 -10.21 -4.38
C ARG A 7 -9.11 -9.36 -5.61
N SER A 8 -10.11 -8.77 -6.26
CA SER A 8 -9.89 -7.88 -7.41
C SER A 8 -9.13 -6.62 -6.98
N PHE A 9 -9.54 -6.00 -5.86
CA PHE A 9 -8.81 -4.88 -5.27
C PHE A 9 -7.39 -5.27 -4.88
N ALA A 10 -7.17 -6.45 -4.27
CA ALA A 10 -5.84 -6.92 -3.93
C ALA A 10 -4.92 -7.01 -5.16
N VAL A 11 -5.42 -7.51 -6.30
CA VAL A 11 -4.66 -7.58 -7.56
C VAL A 11 -4.36 -6.19 -8.11
N VAL A 12 -5.31 -5.26 -8.05
CA VAL A 12 -5.10 -3.87 -8.50
C VAL A 12 -4.03 -3.19 -7.64
N PHE A 13 -4.12 -3.30 -6.31
CA PHE A 13 -3.11 -2.77 -5.40
C PHE A 13 -1.74 -3.44 -5.60
N LEU A 14 -1.70 -4.75 -5.86
CA LEU A 14 -0.47 -5.46 -6.20
C LEU A 14 0.14 -4.93 -7.50
N ALA A 15 -0.66 -4.67 -8.53
CA ALA A 15 -0.18 -4.08 -9.77
C ALA A 15 0.43 -2.69 -9.54
N PHE A 16 -0.22 -1.83 -8.75
CA PHE A 16 0.35 -0.54 -8.37
C PHE A 16 1.67 -0.69 -7.60
N ALA A 17 1.75 -1.63 -6.64
CA ALA A 17 2.98 -1.90 -5.90
C ALA A 17 4.13 -2.28 -6.85
N VAL A 18 3.88 -3.14 -7.84
CA VAL A 18 4.87 -3.53 -8.84
C VAL A 18 5.28 -2.35 -9.72
N ILE A 19 4.33 -1.53 -10.18
CA ILE A 19 4.63 -0.33 -10.99
C ILE A 19 5.55 0.62 -10.20
N PHE A 20 5.21 0.93 -8.94
CA PHE A 20 6.04 1.78 -8.09
C PHE A 20 7.42 1.16 -7.83
N ALA A 21 7.50 -0.15 -7.64
CA ALA A 21 8.77 -0.85 -7.44
C ALA A 21 9.67 -0.76 -8.67
N VAL A 22 9.09 -0.92 -9.87
CA VAL A 22 9.81 -0.78 -11.14
C VAL A 22 10.25 0.67 -11.37
N LEU A 23 9.40 1.66 -11.08
CA LEU A 23 9.74 3.08 -11.22
C LEU A 23 10.88 3.51 -10.28
N ASP A 24 10.84 3.07 -9.02
CA ASP A 24 11.92 3.33 -8.07
C ASP A 24 13.18 2.53 -8.43
N GLY A 25 13.02 1.29 -8.90
CA GLY A 25 14.12 0.45 -9.38
C GLY A 25 14.84 1.04 -10.61
N ALA A 26 14.10 1.51 -11.61
CA ALA A 26 14.66 2.12 -12.82
C ALA A 26 15.45 3.39 -12.50
N ARG A 27 14.96 4.20 -11.55
CA ARG A 27 15.67 5.39 -11.07
C ARG A 27 16.89 5.04 -10.22
N SER A 28 16.80 4.00 -9.40
CA SER A 28 17.91 3.50 -8.59
C SER A 28 19.06 2.99 -9.46
N VAL A 29 18.74 2.24 -10.52
CA VAL A 29 19.72 1.76 -11.51
C VAL A 29 20.33 2.92 -12.29
N GLY A 30 19.54 3.92 -12.68
CA GLY A 30 20.04 5.10 -13.40
C GLY A 30 20.90 6.05 -12.56
N ALA A 31 20.71 6.08 -11.24
CA ALA A 31 21.46 6.93 -10.32
C ALA A 31 22.62 6.22 -9.60
N SER A 32 22.80 4.91 -9.82
CA SER A 32 23.73 4.05 -9.04
C SER A 32 23.57 4.16 -7.51
N GLN A 33 22.44 4.67 -7.04
CA GLN A 33 22.12 4.83 -5.62
C GLN A 33 20.66 4.45 -5.40
N PHE A 34 20.39 3.81 -4.26
CA PHE A 34 19.04 3.42 -3.90
C PHE A 34 18.21 4.67 -3.56
N ILE A 35 17.49 5.18 -4.55
CA ILE A 35 16.57 6.31 -4.39
C ILE A 35 15.15 5.78 -4.31
N ALA A 36 14.66 5.57 -3.08
CA ALA A 36 13.24 5.41 -2.81
C ALA A 36 12.65 6.80 -2.56
N LYS A 37 11.77 7.29 -3.44
CA LYS A 37 11.12 8.59 -3.22
C LYS A 37 9.93 8.43 -2.26
N PRO A 38 9.86 9.22 -1.18
CA PRO A 38 8.70 9.22 -0.29
C PRO A 38 7.45 9.58 -1.08
N LEU A 39 6.37 8.82 -0.87
CA LEU A 39 5.08 9.09 -1.52
C LEU A 39 4.56 10.49 -1.14
N LEU A 40 4.85 10.92 0.11
CA LEU A 40 4.55 12.25 0.62
C LEU A 40 5.16 13.37 -0.23
N SER A 41 6.43 13.22 -0.64
CA SER A 41 7.14 14.25 -1.42
C SER A 41 6.62 14.34 -2.86
N MET A 42 6.16 13.22 -3.42
CA MET A 42 5.52 13.19 -4.74
C MET A 42 4.13 13.83 -4.66
N TRP A 43 3.34 13.50 -3.63
CA TRP A 43 1.99 14.02 -3.47
C TRP A 43 2.00 15.53 -3.16
N SER A 44 2.86 15.98 -2.26
CA SER A 44 2.98 17.41 -1.93
C SER A 44 3.41 18.26 -3.13
N ARG A 45 4.22 17.70 -4.05
CA ARG A 45 4.64 18.40 -5.28
C ARG A 45 3.58 18.38 -6.37
N ASN A 46 2.86 17.28 -6.54
CA ASN A 46 1.97 17.08 -7.67
C ASN A 46 0.52 17.51 -7.38
N ALA A 47 0.07 17.43 -6.13
CA ALA A 47 -1.31 17.75 -5.76
C ALA A 47 -1.41 18.23 -4.29
N PRO A 48 -0.85 19.41 -3.97
CA PRO A 48 -0.82 19.94 -2.60
C PRO A 48 -2.22 20.16 -2.00
N GLU A 49 -3.20 20.55 -2.83
CA GLU A 49 -4.58 20.82 -2.35
C GLU A 49 -5.26 19.54 -1.85
N THR A 50 -5.14 18.44 -2.60
CA THR A 50 -5.70 17.15 -2.18
C THR A 50 -5.04 16.57 -0.93
N LEU A 51 -3.78 16.94 -0.66
CA LEU A 51 -3.08 16.55 0.56
C LEU A 51 -3.60 17.34 1.76
N ALA A 52 -3.85 18.64 1.61
CA ALA A 52 -4.46 19.48 2.64
C ALA A 52 -5.89 19.05 2.96
N ASP A 53 -6.67 18.65 1.96
CA ASP A 53 -8.00 18.08 2.17
C ASP A 53 -7.93 16.76 2.94
N ALA A 54 -6.99 15.88 2.59
CA ALA A 54 -6.79 14.62 3.28
C ALA A 54 -6.36 14.83 4.75
N GLU A 55 -5.46 15.77 5.00
CA GLU A 55 -5.07 16.18 6.36
C GLU A 55 -6.27 16.70 7.14
N THR A 56 -7.08 17.58 6.54
CA THR A 56 -8.27 18.15 7.18
C THR A 56 -9.28 17.06 7.51
N PHE A 57 -9.49 16.11 6.61
CA PHE A 57 -10.40 14.98 6.81
C PHE A 57 -9.93 14.09 7.96
N VAL A 58 -8.66 13.70 7.97
CA VAL A 58 -8.10 12.87 9.06
C VAL A 58 -8.08 13.64 10.38
N ALA A 59 -7.74 14.92 10.36
CA ALA A 59 -7.79 15.78 11.53
C ALA A 59 -9.21 15.90 12.09
N HIS A 60 -10.23 15.90 11.22
CA HIS A 60 -11.63 15.95 11.62
C HIS A 60 -12.12 14.65 12.28
N TYR A 61 -11.75 13.48 11.74
CA TYR A 61 -12.24 12.18 12.25
C TYR A 61 -11.39 11.56 13.36
N ILE A 62 -10.07 11.73 13.29
CA ILE A 62 -9.10 11.01 14.13
C ILE A 62 -8.27 11.99 14.97
N GLY A 63 -8.24 13.28 14.59
CA GLY A 63 -7.46 14.33 15.24
C GLY A 63 -6.13 14.61 14.55
N ALA A 64 -5.72 15.88 14.54
CA ALA A 64 -4.50 16.33 13.85
C ALA A 64 -3.22 15.62 14.34
N GLY A 65 -3.18 15.21 15.61
CA GLY A 65 -2.05 14.44 16.15
C GLY A 65 -1.89 13.06 15.50
N ALA A 66 -2.98 12.41 15.10
CA ALA A 66 -2.94 11.10 14.44
C ALA A 66 -2.40 11.19 13.01
N TRP A 67 -2.67 12.29 12.30
CA TRP A 67 -2.10 12.54 10.97
C TRP A 67 -0.56 12.56 11.02
N ASN A 68 0.00 13.36 11.92
CA ASN A 68 1.46 13.47 12.08
C ASN A 68 2.09 12.20 12.66
N ALA A 69 1.41 11.50 13.57
CA ALA A 69 1.96 10.31 14.23
C ALA A 69 1.85 9.03 13.39
N VAL A 70 0.88 8.94 12.48
CA VAL A 70 0.57 7.70 11.74
C VAL A 70 0.61 7.93 10.22
N CYS A 71 -0.15 8.90 9.71
CA CYS A 71 -0.25 9.11 8.26
C CYS A 71 1.07 9.59 7.66
N VAL A 72 1.69 10.62 8.24
CA VAL A 72 2.99 11.15 7.76
C VAL A 72 4.07 10.07 7.70
N PRO A 73 4.38 9.31 8.78
CA PRO A 73 5.42 8.29 8.73
C PRO A 73 5.06 7.12 7.81
N LEU A 74 3.76 6.83 7.60
CA LEU A 74 3.34 5.88 6.56
C LEU A 74 3.65 6.45 5.16
N LEU A 75 3.23 7.69 4.87
CA LEU A 75 3.41 8.35 3.56
C LEU A 75 4.88 8.65 3.25
N GLU A 76 5.74 8.75 4.26
CA GLU A 76 7.19 8.86 4.09
C GLU A 76 7.84 7.54 3.63
N GLN A 77 7.17 6.40 3.81
CA GLN A 77 7.66 5.13 3.28
C GLN A 77 7.62 5.12 1.74
N PRO A 78 8.49 4.31 1.10
CA PRO A 78 8.43 4.10 -0.33
C PRO A 78 7.03 3.63 -0.77
N GLY A 79 6.53 4.18 -1.89
CA GLY A 79 5.21 3.84 -2.41
C GLY A 79 5.01 2.35 -2.64
N TRP A 80 6.03 1.65 -3.14
CA TRP A 80 5.99 0.20 -3.37
C TRP A 80 5.81 -0.61 -2.08
N LEU A 81 6.42 -0.15 -0.98
CA LEU A 81 6.32 -0.81 0.32
C LEU A 81 4.89 -0.65 0.88
N LEU A 82 4.36 0.58 0.85
CA LEU A 82 2.99 0.88 1.27
C LEU A 82 1.96 0.05 0.49
N PHE A 83 2.00 0.12 -0.85
CA PHE A 83 1.04 -0.60 -1.69
C PHE A 83 1.23 -2.12 -1.60
N GLY A 84 2.46 -2.60 -1.42
CA GLY A 84 2.76 -4.02 -1.23
C GLY A 84 2.18 -4.57 0.08
N ILE A 85 2.37 -3.85 1.20
CA ILE A 85 1.77 -4.19 2.49
C ILE A 85 0.23 -4.19 2.39
N LEU A 86 -0.33 -3.17 1.74
CA LEU A 86 -1.77 -3.05 1.59
C LEU A 86 -2.35 -4.18 0.72
N ALA A 87 -1.67 -4.54 -0.37
CA ALA A 87 -2.02 -5.68 -1.21
C ALA A 87 -1.96 -6.99 -0.41
N LEU A 88 -0.93 -7.19 0.40
CA LEU A 88 -0.80 -8.36 1.28
C LEU A 88 -1.90 -8.40 2.34
N LEU A 89 -2.28 -7.26 2.93
CA LEU A 89 -3.39 -7.19 3.89
C LEU A 89 -4.71 -7.56 3.23
N PHE A 90 -5.02 -6.97 2.07
CA PHE A 90 -6.24 -7.31 1.32
C PHE A 90 -6.24 -8.77 0.88
N TYR A 91 -5.09 -9.28 0.44
CA TYR A 91 -4.93 -10.69 0.12
C TYR A 91 -5.17 -11.54 1.37
N ALA A 92 -4.51 -11.29 2.50
CA ALA A 92 -4.63 -12.07 3.72
C ALA A 92 -6.06 -12.08 4.29
N ILE A 93 -6.75 -10.94 4.28
CA ILE A 93 -8.17 -10.83 4.70
C ILE A 93 -9.08 -11.59 3.73
N GLY A 94 -8.80 -11.55 2.43
CA GLY A 94 -9.53 -12.31 1.41
C GLY A 94 -9.12 -13.80 1.32
N HIS A 95 -7.94 -14.15 1.83
CA HIS A 95 -7.31 -15.45 1.70
C HIS A 95 -7.76 -16.35 2.84
N ARG A 96 -8.76 -17.17 2.55
CA ARG A 96 -9.12 -18.27 3.43
C ARG A 96 -7.96 -19.27 3.38
N ARG A 97 -7.36 -19.59 4.54
CA ARG A 97 -6.52 -20.80 4.69
C ARG A 97 -7.32 -21.95 4.10
N GLU A 98 -6.92 -22.43 2.93
CA GLU A 98 -7.35 -23.74 2.47
C GLU A 98 -6.87 -24.68 3.55
N ARG A 99 -7.82 -25.28 4.29
CA ARG A 99 -7.48 -26.33 5.23
C ARG A 99 -6.67 -27.32 4.42
N PRO A 100 -5.37 -27.56 4.71
CA PRO A 100 -4.67 -28.65 4.07
C PRO A 100 -5.55 -29.85 4.37
N LEU A 101 -6.05 -30.51 3.32
CA LEU A 101 -6.99 -31.61 3.42
C LEU A 101 -6.34 -32.69 4.29
N GLY A 102 -6.60 -32.59 5.59
CA GLY A 102 -6.31 -33.60 6.57
C GLY A 102 -7.26 -34.75 6.26
N ARG A 103 -6.67 -35.94 6.15
CA ARG A 103 -7.29 -37.26 6.01
C ARG A 103 -7.71 -37.61 4.59
N PHE A 104 -6.72 -37.96 3.79
CA PHE A 104 -6.78 -39.22 3.06
C PHE A 104 -6.02 -40.30 3.84
N THR A 105 -6.58 -40.68 4.99
CA THR A 105 -6.48 -42.06 5.48
C THR A 105 -7.72 -42.81 4.97
N ALA A 106 -7.55 -43.59 3.91
CA ALA A 106 -8.38 -44.71 3.45
C ALA A 106 -7.80 -45.12 2.08
N ARG A 107 -7.36 -46.33 1.79
CA ARG A 107 -7.48 -47.63 2.46
C ARG A 107 -6.34 -48.51 1.92
#